data_AF-A0A9Q3L1R7-F1
#
_entry.id   AF-A0A9Q3L1R7-F1
#
_cell.length_a   1.000
_cell.length_b   1.000
_cell.length_c   1.000
_cell.angle_alpha   90.00
_cell.angle_beta   90.00
_cell.angle_gamma   90.00
#
_symmetry.space_group_name_H-M   'P 1'
#
loop_
_entity.id
_entity.type
_entity.pdbx_description
1 polymer ?
#
loop_
_entity_poly.entity_id
_entity_poly.type
_entity_poly.pdbx_seq_one_letter_code
_entity_poly.pdbx_strand_id
1 'polypeptide(L)'
;MSIWKKAYDEGIFHLIDGLLYHRTKHTCVMALTDRTLIKTILHECHYCVAAGHLSEDRTLERVKACSWWKNWKKDVSEYFQNCDTCQKANRDTGRKFGMMIQIQEPKYPWEIVHMDWVTV
;
A
#
# COMPACT_ATOMS: atom_id res chain seq x y z
N MET A 1 -26.06 -15.60 16.67
CA MET A 1 -25.87 -15.99 15.26
C MET A 1 -24.44 -15.68 14.86
N SER A 2 -23.79 -16.56 14.09
CA SER A 2 -22.41 -16.38 13.61
C SER A 2 -22.29 -15.11 12.78
N ILE A 3 -21.27 -14.29 13.04
CA ILE A 3 -21.04 -12.96 12.42
C ILE A 3 -21.13 -13.01 10.88
N TRP A 4 -20.67 -14.10 10.28
CA TRP A 4 -20.68 -14.33 8.84
C TRP A 4 -22.08 -14.49 8.23
N LYS A 5 -23.03 -15.04 8.98
CA LYS A 5 -24.39 -15.28 8.49
C LYS A 5 -25.13 -13.97 8.30
N LYS A 6 -24.98 -13.04 9.25
CA LYS A 6 -25.51 -11.68 9.15
C LYS A 6 -24.91 -10.91 7.95
N ALA A 7 -23.60 -10.99 7.72
CA ALA A 7 -22.96 -10.32 6.59
C ALA A 7 -23.41 -10.90 5.23
N TYR A 8 -23.64 -12.21 5.16
CA TYR A 8 -24.23 -12.85 3.98
C TYR A 8 -25.66 -12.40 3.75
N ASP A 9 -26.49 -12.38 4.79
CA ASP A 9 -27.89 -11.97 4.74
C ASP A 9 -28.04 -10.46 4.39
N GLU A 10 -27.05 -9.64 4.73
CA GLU A 10 -26.96 -8.21 4.36
C GLU A 10 -26.48 -7.98 2.91
N GLY A 11 -26.21 -9.05 2.14
CA GLY A 11 -25.77 -8.95 0.74
C GLY A 11 -24.34 -8.45 0.56
N ILE A 12 -23.51 -8.52 1.62
CA ILE A 12 -22.07 -8.18 1.55
C ILE A 12 -21.31 -9.28 0.79
N PHE A 13 -21.81 -10.51 0.82
CA PHE A 13 -21.22 -11.63 0.11
C PHE A 13 -22.18 -12.27 -0.89
N HIS A 14 -21.65 -12.62 -2.06
CA HIS A 14 -22.38 -13.35 -3.09
C HIS A 14 -21.63 -14.62 -3.47
N LEU A 15 -22.34 -15.73 -3.57
CA LEU A 15 -21.81 -16.98 -4.11
C LEU A 15 -22.20 -17.09 -5.59
N ILE A 16 -21.23 -17.09 -6.49
CA ILE A 16 -21.43 -17.15 -7.94
C ILE A 16 -20.50 -18.23 -8.47
N ASP A 17 -21.05 -19.25 -9.13
CA ASP A 17 -20.30 -20.38 -9.71
C ASP A 17 -19.34 -21.07 -8.71
N GLY A 18 -19.75 -21.16 -7.45
CA GLY A 18 -18.94 -21.75 -6.38
C GLY A 18 -17.83 -20.84 -5.83
N LEU A 19 -17.72 -19.61 -6.33
CA LEU A 19 -16.77 -18.61 -5.86
C LEU A 19 -17.47 -17.55 -5.00
N LEU A 20 -16.83 -17.18 -3.89
CA LEU A 20 -17.34 -16.14 -3.01
C LEU A 20 -16.85 -14.78 -3.48
N TYR A 21 -17.75 -13.80 -3.54
CA TYR A 21 -17.46 -12.41 -3.87
C TYR A 21 -17.84 -11.51 -2.71
N HIS A 22 -17.00 -10.52 -2.42
CA HIS A 22 -17.26 -9.46 -1.46
C HIS A 22 -17.71 -8.20 -2.21
N ARG A 23 -18.92 -7.73 -1.90
CA ARG A 23 -19.53 -6.56 -2.51
C ARG A 23 -19.47 -5.37 -1.56
N THR A 24 -19.08 -4.23 -2.12
CA THR A 24 -19.24 -2.91 -1.52
C THR A 24 -20.17 -2.06 -2.38
N LYS A 25 -20.39 -0.79 -1.99
CA LYS A 25 -21.18 0.15 -2.79
C LYS A 25 -20.67 0.30 -4.24
N HIS A 26 -19.37 0.14 -4.47
CA HIS A 26 -18.73 0.43 -5.76
C HIS A 26 -17.89 -0.70 -6.35
N THR A 27 -17.69 -1.81 -5.61
CA THR A 27 -16.84 -2.91 -6.06
C THR A 27 -17.46 -4.26 -5.76
N CYS A 28 -17.13 -5.25 -6.58
CA CYS A 28 -17.43 -6.66 -6.34
C CYS A 28 -16.16 -7.44 -6.69
N VAL A 29 -15.47 -7.97 -5.68
CA VAL A 29 -14.15 -8.61 -5.84
C VAL A 29 -14.16 -9.99 -5.20
N MET A 30 -13.29 -10.88 -5.66
CA MET A 30 -13.23 -12.24 -5.15
C MET A 30 -12.83 -12.26 -3.67
N ALA A 31 -13.61 -12.96 -2.85
CA ALA A 31 -13.36 -13.16 -1.43
C ALA A 31 -12.52 -14.43 -1.23
N LEU A 32 -11.32 -14.27 -0.70
CA LEU A 32 -10.36 -15.35 -0.50
C LEU A 32 -10.36 -15.82 0.96
N THR A 33 -10.25 -17.14 1.13
CA THR A 33 -10.08 -17.80 2.43
C THR A 33 -8.80 -18.63 2.49
N ASP A 34 -8.32 -19.12 1.35
CA ASP A 34 -7.08 -19.88 1.23
C ASP A 34 -5.86 -18.97 1.36
N ARG A 35 -4.99 -19.33 2.30
CA ARG A 35 -3.74 -18.61 2.58
C ARG A 35 -2.72 -18.73 1.46
N THR A 36 -2.76 -19.80 0.66
CA THR A 36 -1.85 -19.94 -0.50
C THR A 36 -2.20 -18.93 -1.59
N LEU A 37 -3.48 -18.82 -1.95
CA LEU A 37 -4.00 -17.82 -2.89
C LEU A 37 -3.75 -16.39 -2.41
N ILE A 38 -3.95 -16.12 -1.11
CA ILE A 38 -3.64 -14.79 -0.54
C ILE A 38 -2.15 -14.44 -0.73
N LYS A 39 -1.24 -15.38 -0.48
CA LYS A 39 0.21 -15.15 -0.72
C LYS A 39 0.50 -14.89 -2.19
N THR A 40 -0.15 -15.62 -3.11
CA THR A 40 0.00 -15.38 -4.55
C THR A 40 -0.47 -13.98 -4.92
N ILE A 41 -1.63 -13.54 -4.43
CA ILE A 41 -2.11 -12.16 -4.70
C ILE A 41 -1.15 -11.11 -4.15
N LEU A 42 -0.63 -11.30 -2.93
CA LEU A 42 0.34 -10.37 -2.35
C LEU A 42 1.61 -10.30 -3.19
N HIS A 43 2.12 -11.44 -3.65
CA HIS A 43 3.26 -11.51 -4.56
C HIS A 43 2.98 -10.78 -5.88
N GLU A 44 1.84 -11.03 -6.51
CA GLU A 44 1.47 -10.39 -7.78
C GLU A 44 1.21 -8.89 -7.64
N CYS A 45 0.69 -8.43 -6.50
CA CYS A 45 0.41 -7.01 -6.30
C CYS A 45 1.67 -6.19 -5.95
N HIS A 46 2.67 -6.83 -5.35
CA HIS A 46 3.84 -6.17 -4.78
C HIS A 46 5.16 -6.54 -5.48
N TYR A 47 5.45 -7.84 -5.59
CA TYR A 47 6.76 -8.37 -5.94
C TYR A 47 6.94 -8.65 -7.43
N CYS A 48 5.85 -8.93 -8.17
CA CYS A 48 5.99 -9.28 -9.58
C CYS A 48 6.70 -8.15 -10.36
N VAL A 49 7.42 -8.52 -11.41
CA VAL A 49 8.24 -7.57 -12.20
C VAL A 49 7.37 -6.41 -12.73
N ALA A 50 6.12 -6.71 -13.12
CA ALA A 50 5.16 -5.70 -13.56
C ALA A 50 4.62 -4.83 -12.41
N ALA A 51 4.68 -5.33 -11.16
CA ALA A 51 4.24 -4.60 -9.98
C ALA A 51 5.27 -3.57 -9.52
N GLY A 52 6.57 -3.82 -9.71
CA GLY A 52 7.63 -2.84 -9.54
C GLY A 52 7.96 -2.44 -8.10
N HIS A 53 7.62 -3.26 -7.09
CA HIS A 53 7.91 -2.96 -5.67
C HIS A 53 7.42 -1.57 -5.22
N LEU A 54 6.24 -1.16 -5.70
CA LEU A 54 5.66 0.14 -5.37
C LEU A 54 5.41 0.32 -3.86
N SER A 55 5.13 1.56 -3.47
CA SER A 55 4.78 1.90 -2.09
C SER A 55 3.64 1.04 -1.53
N GLU A 56 3.56 0.97 -0.21
CA GLU A 56 2.50 0.25 0.50
C GLU A 56 1.10 0.69 0.04
N ASP A 57 0.89 2.00 -0.13
CA ASP A 57 -0.38 2.56 -0.61
C ASP A 57 -0.77 2.01 -2.00
N ARG A 58 0.18 1.92 -2.93
CA ARG A 58 -0.08 1.35 -4.26
C ARG A 58 -0.39 -0.13 -4.19
N THR A 59 0.27 -0.85 -3.29
CA THR A 59 0.00 -2.28 -3.06
C THR A 59 -1.42 -2.47 -2.49
N LEU A 60 -1.83 -1.62 -1.54
CA LEU A 60 -3.19 -1.61 -0.99
C LEU A 60 -4.25 -1.32 -2.06
N GLU A 61 -4.02 -0.36 -2.95
CA GLU A 61 -4.92 -0.02 -4.06
C GLU A 61 -5.13 -1.21 -5.00
N ARG A 62 -4.05 -1.91 -5.37
CA ARG A 62 -4.10 -3.09 -6.24
C ARG A 62 -4.86 -4.24 -5.62
N VAL A 63 -4.54 -4.59 -4.37
CA VAL A 63 -5.22 -5.67 -3.66
C VAL A 63 -6.72 -5.38 -3.55
N LYS A 64 -7.08 -4.13 -3.18
CA LYS A 64 -8.47 -3.68 -3.10
C LYS A 64 -9.22 -3.82 -4.41
N ALA A 65 -8.54 -3.67 -5.54
CA ALA A 65 -9.15 -3.77 -6.88
C ALA A 65 -9.43 -5.22 -7.30
N CYS A 66 -8.64 -6.19 -6.85
CA CYS A 66 -8.75 -7.58 -7.33
C CYS A 66 -9.39 -8.54 -6.33
N SER A 67 -9.27 -8.31 -5.02
CA SER A 67 -9.64 -9.32 -4.03
C SER A 67 -9.94 -8.74 -2.65
N TRP A 68 -10.55 -9.56 -1.80
CA TRP A 68 -10.83 -9.24 -0.40
C TRP A 68 -10.61 -10.47 0.48
N TRP A 69 -10.09 -10.29 1.68
CA TRP A 69 -10.12 -11.30 2.73
C TRP A 69 -10.17 -10.64 4.12
N LYS A 70 -10.44 -11.45 5.16
CA LYS A 70 -10.43 -10.94 6.52
C LYS A 70 -9.04 -10.40 6.87
N ASN A 71 -8.97 -9.14 7.31
CA ASN A 71 -7.74 -8.44 7.68
C ASN A 71 -6.76 -8.17 6.52
N TRP A 72 -7.24 -8.11 5.28
CA TRP A 72 -6.37 -7.93 4.10
C TRP A 72 -5.41 -6.74 4.17
N LYS A 73 -5.83 -5.59 4.73
CA LYS A 73 -4.96 -4.43 4.90
C LYS A 73 -3.77 -4.71 5.83
N LYS A 74 -4.00 -5.45 6.91
CA LYS A 74 -2.95 -5.82 7.87
C LYS A 74 -1.96 -6.76 7.19
N ASP A 75 -2.46 -7.76 6.49
CA ASP A 75 -1.62 -8.74 5.79
C ASP A 75 -0.78 -8.06 4.69
N VAL A 76 -1.31 -7.05 3.98
CA VAL A 76 -0.54 -6.23 3.02
C VAL A 76 0.58 -5.46 3.72
N SER A 77 0.27 -4.78 4.83
CA SER A 77 1.26 -4.01 5.60
C SER A 77 2.38 -4.89 6.12
N GLU A 78 2.03 -6.05 6.68
CA GLU A 78 3.00 -7.04 7.16
C GLU A 78 3.85 -7.61 6.02
N TYR A 79 3.26 -7.87 4.85
CA TYR A 79 3.99 -8.31 3.67
C TYR A 79 5.01 -7.25 3.19
N PHE A 80 4.60 -5.99 3.16
CA PHE A 80 5.46 -4.86 2.77
C PHE A 80 6.62 -4.65 3.77
N GLN A 81 6.33 -4.70 5.07
CA GLN A 81 7.34 -4.58 6.13
C GLN A 81 8.40 -5.69 6.07
N ASN A 82 8.03 -6.88 5.61
CA ASN A 82 8.94 -8.01 5.44
C ASN A 82 9.65 -8.04 4.07
N CYS A 83 9.39 -7.09 3.17
CA CYS A 83 10.05 -7.04 1.86
C CYS A 83 11.44 -6.41 1.95
N ASP A 84 12.49 -7.24 1.92
CA ASP A 84 13.89 -6.81 2.00
C ASP A 84 14.27 -5.74 0.97
N THR A 85 13.84 -5.88 -0.29
CA THR A 85 14.10 -4.89 -1.35
C THR A 85 13.52 -3.52 -0.99
N CYS A 86 12.27 -3.48 -0.52
CA CYS A 86 11.62 -2.23 -0.14
C CYS A 86 12.22 -1.64 1.13
N GLN A 87 12.57 -2.46 2.14
CA GLN A 87 13.19 -1.97 3.36
C GLN A 87 14.60 -1.40 3.11
N LYS A 88 15.34 -1.96 2.15
CA LYS A 88 16.65 -1.43 1.73
C LYS A 88 16.51 -0.12 0.94
N ALA A 89 15.53 -0.03 0.05
CA ALA A 89 15.29 1.14 -0.78
C ALA A 89 14.69 2.32 0.00
N ASN A 90 13.69 2.05 0.85
CA ASN A 90 12.98 3.04 1.67
C ASN A 90 13.50 3.10 3.11
N ARG A 91 14.76 2.75 3.34
CA ARG A 91 15.38 2.97 4.65
C ARG A 91 15.23 4.46 4.99
N ASP A 92 14.92 4.78 6.24
CA ASP A 92 14.92 6.17 6.72
C ASP A 92 16.31 6.78 6.49
N THR A 93 16.48 7.48 5.36
CA THR A 93 17.70 8.22 5.05
C THR A 93 17.59 9.59 5.68
N GLY A 94 18.00 9.70 6.94
CA GLY A 94 18.15 10.98 7.60
C GLY A 94 18.65 10.83 9.03
N ARG A 95 19.49 11.77 9.49
CA ARG A 95 19.46 12.13 10.92
C ARG A 95 18.02 12.55 11.24
N LYS A 96 17.53 12.31 12.46
CA LYS A 96 16.26 12.89 12.95
C LYS A 96 16.14 14.29 12.38
N PHE A 97 15.02 14.60 11.72
CA PHE A 97 14.77 15.93 11.17
C PHE A 97 15.24 16.97 12.19
N GLY A 98 16.32 17.67 11.87
CA GLY A 98 16.82 18.74 12.72
C GLY A 98 15.74 19.81 12.83
N MET A 99 15.76 20.61 13.89
CA MET A 99 14.99 21.84 13.87
C MET A 99 15.42 22.64 12.63
N MET A 100 14.44 23.08 11.83
CA MET A 100 14.71 24.05 10.77
C MET A 100 15.36 25.27 11.43
N ILE A 101 16.61 25.54 11.07
CA ILE A 101 17.31 26.72 11.53
C ILE A 101 16.88 27.85 10.62
N GLN A 102 16.44 28.96 11.21
CA GLN A 102 16.14 30.17 10.45
C GLN A 102 17.42 30.68 9.79
N ILE A 103 17.41 30.77 8.46
CA ILE A 103 18.47 31.48 7.73
C ILE A 103 18.34 32.97 8.00
N GLN A 104 19.48 33.66 8.09
CA GLN A 104 19.49 35.12 8.25
C GLN A 104 18.90 35.76 7.00
N GLU A 105 17.99 36.71 7.18
CA GLU A 105 17.40 37.45 6.07
C GLU A 105 18.45 38.39 5.46
N PRO A 106 18.67 38.34 4.13
CA PRO A 106 19.54 39.30 3.46
C PRO A 106 18.92 40.71 3.54
N LYS A 107 19.73 41.68 3.92
CA LYS A 107 19.37 43.10 4.07
C LYS A 107 19.53 43.89 2.78
N TYR A 108 20.33 43.40 1.83
CA TYR A 108 20.65 44.10 0.60
C TYR A 108 20.51 43.20 -0.63
N PRO A 109 20.20 43.77 -1.81
CA PRO A 109 20.28 43.03 -3.06
C PRO A 109 21.66 42.39 -3.25
N TRP A 110 21.69 41.14 -3.72
CA TRP A 110 22.91 40.35 -3.99
C TRP A 110 23.75 39.93 -2.78
N GLU A 111 23.24 40.09 -1.56
CA GLU A 111 23.96 39.68 -0.35
C GLU A 111 24.16 38.16 -0.24
N ILE A 112 23.21 37.38 -0.75
CA ILE A 112 23.28 35.92 -0.77
C ILE A 112 22.91 35.42 -2.17
N VAL A 113 23.76 34.56 -2.74
CA VAL A 113 23.52 33.87 -4.01
C VAL A 113 23.61 32.36 -3.76
N HIS A 114 22.50 31.66 -3.98
CA HIS A 114 22.46 30.21 -3.96
C HIS A 114 22.59 29.68 -5.39
N MET A 115 23.47 28.71 -5.58
CA MET A 115 23.68 28.05 -6.88
C MET A 115 23.65 26.55 -6.66
N ASP A 116 22.99 25.85 -7.58
CA ASP A 116 22.96 24.39 -7.62
C ASP A 116 23.25 23.90 -9.03
N TRP A 117 23.80 22.69 -9.13
CA TRP A 117 24.15 22.06 -10.39
C TRP A 117 23.10 21.03 -10.77
N VAL A 118 22.48 21.23 -11.94
CA VAL A 118 21.63 20.21 -12.53
C VAL A 118 22.43 19.49 -13.62
N THR A 119 22.54 18.18 -13.48
CA THR A 119 23.07 17.31 -14.53
C THR A 119 21.91 16.57 -15.19
N VAL A 120 22.05 16.32 -16.50
CA VAL A 120 21.10 15.52 -17.30
C VAL A 120 21.50 14.06 -17.32
#